data_AF-A0A8X6JVX9-F1
#
_entry.id   AF-A0A8X6JVX9-F1
#
_cell.length_a   1.000
_cell.length_b   1.000
_cell.length_c   1.000
_cell.angle_alpha   90.00
_cell.angle_beta   90.00
_cell.angle_gamma   90.00
#
_symmetry.space_group_name_H-M   'P 1'
#
loop_
_entity.id
_entity.type
_entity.pdbx_description
1 polymer ?
#
loop_
_entity_poly.entity_id
_entity_poly.type
_entity_poly.pdbx_seq_one_letter_code
_entity_poly.pdbx_strand_id
1 'polypeptide(L)'
;MLDVHTIGHAFRSLSSPDPIVSDVARKSLESVVYKKIRAEPDLFLLADYLNSSVSGRFTRDAGDLSTIWSRARNAAQRLAKRLRFEWAASEATDYLVIYVQKRPNAVSIAPSAAKILVRVLREELESAYITKLASLPDQGKTIGVISLHPASNHFIQAGHYTRFCDGNFIHSAHLGVLQLKGLANLTLNAGNVVM
;
A
#
# COMPACT_ATOMS: atom_id res chain seq x y z
N MET A 1 -0.73 -4.13 3.50
CA MET A 1 0.11 -5.29 3.13
C MET A 1 -0.33 -5.95 1.82
N LEU A 2 -1.64 -6.19 1.59
CA LEU A 2 -2.13 -6.73 0.32
C LEU A 2 -1.67 -5.90 -0.90
N ASP A 3 -1.85 -4.58 -0.85
CA ASP A 3 -1.48 -3.66 -1.93
C ASP A 3 -0.01 -3.79 -2.37
N VAL A 4 0.92 -3.92 -1.42
CA VAL A 4 2.35 -4.09 -1.72
C VAL A 4 2.61 -5.37 -2.49
N HIS A 5 1.92 -6.46 -2.15
CA HIS A 5 2.05 -7.72 -2.87
C HIS A 5 1.40 -7.67 -4.24
N THR A 6 0.28 -6.95 -4.38
CA THR A 6 -0.37 -6.74 -5.68
C THR A 6 0.56 -6.02 -6.64
N ILE A 7 1.22 -4.94 -6.20
CA ILE A 7 2.24 -4.24 -6.99
C ILE A 7 3.43 -5.15 -7.28
N GLY A 8 3.97 -5.82 -6.26
CA GLY A 8 5.11 -6.71 -6.42
C GLY A 8 4.83 -7.90 -7.35
N HIS A 9 3.60 -8.41 -7.36
CA HIS A 9 3.19 -9.45 -8.30
C HIS A 9 3.09 -8.89 -9.73
N ALA A 10 2.43 -7.75 -9.93
CA ALA A 10 2.34 -7.12 -11.25
C ALA A 10 3.72 -6.81 -11.84
N PHE A 11 4.62 -6.26 -11.03
CA PHE A 11 5.99 -5.95 -11.45
C PHE A 11 6.78 -7.21 -11.84
N ARG A 12 6.65 -8.29 -11.06
CA ARG A 12 7.31 -9.57 -11.36
C ARG A 12 6.73 -10.26 -12.59
N SER A 13 5.43 -10.12 -12.86
CA SER A 13 4.84 -10.64 -14.11
C SER A 13 5.43 -9.95 -15.33
N LEU A 14 5.61 -8.62 -15.28
CA LEU A 14 6.26 -7.85 -16.35
C LEU A 14 7.77 -8.12 -16.44
N SER A 15 8.41 -8.38 -15.30
CA SER A 15 9.86 -8.58 -15.18
C SER A 15 10.24 -10.06 -15.11
N SER A 16 9.40 -10.96 -15.64
CA SER A 16 9.65 -12.40 -15.57
C SER A 16 10.92 -12.75 -16.38
N PRO A 17 11.83 -13.59 -15.85
CA PRO A 17 12.96 -14.12 -16.61
C PRO A 17 12.52 -14.99 -17.79
N ASP A 18 11.33 -15.57 -17.71
CA ASP A 18 10.70 -16.30 -18.80
C ASP A 18 10.11 -15.30 -19.82
N PRO A 19 10.63 -15.26 -21.06
CA PRO A 19 10.20 -14.30 -22.08
C PRO A 19 8.74 -14.50 -22.51
N ILE A 20 8.21 -15.72 -22.43
CA ILE A 20 6.81 -16.00 -22.77
C ILE A 20 5.90 -15.36 -21.72
N VAL A 21 6.24 -15.53 -20.44
CA VAL A 21 5.46 -14.97 -19.34
C VAL A 21 5.48 -13.44 -19.36
N SER A 22 6.63 -12.82 -19.58
CA SER A 22 6.75 -11.36 -19.64
C SER A 22 6.05 -10.77 -20.87
N ASP A 23 6.14 -11.42 -22.05
CA ASP A 23 5.42 -11.01 -23.26
C ASP A 23 3.89 -11.11 -23.08
N VAL A 24 3.39 -12.22 -22.54
CA VAL A 24 1.95 -12.38 -22.26
C VAL A 24 1.47 -11.35 -21.23
N ALA A 25 2.25 -11.09 -20.18
CA ALA A 25 1.92 -10.07 -19.19
C ALA A 25 1.86 -8.67 -19.84
N ARG A 26 2.85 -8.33 -20.68
CA ARG A 26 2.90 -7.05 -21.40
C ARG A 26 1.70 -6.88 -22.33
N LYS A 27 1.44 -7.85 -23.22
CA LYS A 27 0.28 -7.83 -24.14
C LYS A 27 -1.05 -7.75 -23.39
N SER A 28 -1.15 -8.42 -22.24
CA SER A 28 -2.34 -8.35 -21.38
C SER A 28 -2.55 -6.93 -20.83
N LEU A 29 -1.49 -6.27 -20.38
CA LEU A 29 -1.54 -4.87 -19.91
C LEU A 29 -1.89 -3.92 -21.05
N GLU A 30 -1.21 -4.04 -22.19
CA GLU A 30 -1.48 -3.26 -23.40
C GLU A 30 -2.95 -3.40 -23.85
N SER A 31 -3.50 -4.62 -23.81
CA SER A 31 -4.93 -4.86 -24.12
C SER A 31 -5.88 -4.11 -23.16
N VAL A 32 -5.56 -4.07 -21.87
CA VAL A 32 -6.37 -3.32 -20.88
C VAL A 32 -6.29 -1.82 -21.14
N VAL A 33 -5.09 -1.30 -21.42
CA VAL A 33 -4.89 0.13 -21.70
C VAL A 33 -5.56 0.52 -23.01
N TYR A 34 -5.36 -0.26 -24.08
CA TYR A 34 -6.01 -0.10 -25.38
C TYR A 34 -7.54 -0.02 -25.26
N LYS A 35 -8.16 -0.89 -24.45
CA LYS A 35 -9.62 -0.86 -24.24
C LYS A 35 -10.10 0.44 -23.61
N LYS A 36 -9.28 1.09 -22.77
CA LYS A 36 -9.59 2.37 -22.13
C LYS A 36 -9.36 3.56 -23.05
N ILE A 37 -8.22 3.62 -23.73
CA ILE A 37 -7.82 4.78 -24.54
C ILE A 37 -8.25 4.69 -26.02
N ARG A 38 -8.59 3.48 -26.51
CA ARG A 38 -8.94 3.18 -27.92
C ARG A 38 -7.84 3.55 -28.93
N ALA A 39 -6.59 3.43 -28.51
CA ALA A 39 -5.38 3.67 -29.28
C ALA A 39 -4.27 2.73 -28.83
N GLU A 40 -3.27 2.49 -29.68
CA GLU A 40 -2.10 1.68 -29.34
C GLU A 40 -1.30 2.36 -28.21
N PRO A 41 -1.11 1.69 -27.05
CA PRO A 41 -0.43 2.30 -25.93
C PRO A 41 1.09 2.20 -26.06
N ASP A 42 1.79 3.31 -25.84
CA ASP A 42 3.22 3.32 -25.64
C ASP A 42 3.58 2.99 -24.18
N LEU A 43 4.87 2.78 -23.91
CA LEU A 43 5.37 2.43 -22.58
C LEU A 43 5.04 3.51 -21.52
N PHE A 44 5.02 4.79 -21.91
CA PHE A 44 4.65 5.91 -21.04
C PHE A 44 3.18 5.83 -20.61
N LEU A 45 2.27 5.52 -21.54
CA LEU A 45 0.85 5.32 -21.25
C LEU A 45 0.61 4.10 -20.37
N LEU A 46 1.42 3.04 -20.49
CA LEU A 46 1.37 1.90 -19.56
C LEU A 46 1.77 2.33 -18.14
N ALA A 47 2.84 3.12 -18.00
CA ALA A 47 3.29 3.65 -16.71
C ALA A 47 2.23 4.57 -16.09
N ASP A 48 1.69 5.51 -16.85
CA ASP A 48 0.64 6.44 -16.42
C ASP A 48 -0.63 5.72 -15.95
N TYR A 49 -1.02 4.67 -16.68
CA TYR A 49 -2.14 3.84 -16.29
C TYR A 49 -1.90 3.16 -14.92
N LEU A 50 -0.71 2.58 -14.71
CA LEU A 50 -0.36 1.90 -13.47
C LEU A 50 -0.17 2.85 -12.28
N ASN A 51 0.24 4.10 -12.53
CA ASN A 51 0.25 5.18 -11.54
C ASN A 51 -1.14 5.69 -11.15
N SER A 52 -2.19 5.15 -11.78
CA SER A 52 -3.57 5.58 -11.59
C SER A 52 -3.79 7.05 -11.92
N SER A 53 -3.16 7.54 -12.99
CA SER A 53 -3.41 8.88 -13.49
C SER A 53 -4.91 9.07 -13.75
N VAL A 54 -5.46 10.13 -13.16
CA VAL A 54 -6.90 10.49 -13.23
C VAL A 54 -7.15 11.44 -14.41
N SER A 55 -6.12 11.80 -15.17
CA SER A 55 -6.29 12.61 -16.37
C SER A 55 -7.20 11.88 -17.38
N GLY A 56 -8.10 12.64 -18.01
CA GLY A 56 -9.36 12.19 -18.63
C GLY A 56 -9.30 11.07 -19.70
N ARG A 57 -8.13 10.51 -19.99
CA ARG A 57 -7.94 9.35 -20.88
C ARG A 57 -8.26 8.01 -20.21
N PHE A 58 -8.20 7.94 -18.87
CA PHE A 58 -8.43 6.70 -18.11
C PHE A 58 -9.70 6.69 -17.25
N THR A 59 -10.58 7.69 -17.42
CA THR A 59 -11.84 7.87 -16.67
C THR A 59 -13.00 7.03 -17.20
N ARG A 60 -12.86 6.41 -18.38
CA ARG A 60 -13.87 5.48 -18.89
C ARG A 60 -13.91 4.23 -18.02
N ASP A 61 -15.03 4.04 -17.32
CA ASP A 61 -15.44 2.79 -16.69
C ASP A 61 -15.81 1.78 -17.77
N ALA A 62 -14.79 1.28 -18.47
CA ALA A 62 -14.93 0.21 -19.43
C ALA A 62 -15.08 -1.13 -18.69
N GLY A 63 -16.19 -1.30 -17.95
CA GLY A 63 -16.59 -2.57 -17.32
C GLY A 63 -15.40 -3.41 -16.83
N ASP A 64 -14.58 -2.84 -15.94
CA ASP A 64 -13.28 -3.41 -15.58
C ASP A 64 -13.50 -4.78 -14.92
N LEU A 65 -13.34 -5.87 -15.69
CA LEU A 65 -13.09 -7.17 -15.10
C LEU A 65 -11.90 -7.01 -14.16
N SER A 66 -11.99 -7.60 -12.96
CA SER A 66 -10.92 -7.58 -11.96
C SER A 66 -9.68 -8.33 -12.49
N THR A 67 -8.86 -7.63 -13.26
CA THR A 67 -7.57 -8.10 -13.75
C THR A 67 -6.49 -7.86 -12.70
N ILE A 68 -5.31 -8.43 -12.90
CA ILE A 68 -4.13 -8.05 -12.13
C ILE A 68 -3.80 -6.55 -12.29
N TRP A 69 -4.04 -5.97 -13.47
CA TRP A 69 -3.68 -4.60 -13.81
C TRP A 69 -4.60 -3.57 -13.15
N SER A 70 -5.92 -3.78 -13.18
CA SER A 70 -6.85 -2.90 -12.45
C SER A 70 -6.64 -3.00 -10.94
N ARG A 71 -6.31 -4.19 -10.41
CA ARG A 71 -5.91 -4.37 -9.01
C ARG A 71 -4.61 -3.63 -8.68
N ALA A 72 -3.59 -3.71 -9.54
CA ALA A 72 -2.32 -3.02 -9.38
C ALA A 72 -2.49 -1.49 -9.41
N ARG A 73 -3.26 -0.97 -10.36
CA ARG A 73 -3.63 0.45 -10.43
C ARG A 73 -4.32 0.93 -9.15
N ASN A 74 -5.32 0.18 -8.68
CA ASN A 74 -6.04 0.52 -7.45
C ASN A 74 -5.15 0.43 -6.20
N ALA A 75 -4.25 -0.55 -6.14
CA ALA A 75 -3.25 -0.66 -5.09
C ALA A 75 -2.28 0.52 -5.12
N ALA A 76 -1.84 0.95 -6.31
CA ALA A 76 -0.98 2.10 -6.49
C ALA A 76 -1.65 3.39 -6.01
N GLN A 77 -2.90 3.64 -6.39
CA GLN A 77 -3.68 4.79 -5.92
C GLN A 77 -3.79 4.84 -4.40
N ARG A 78 -4.01 3.69 -3.74
CA ARG A 78 -4.08 3.62 -2.27
C ARG A 78 -2.71 3.86 -1.62
N LEU A 79 -1.65 3.31 -2.21
CA LEU A 79 -0.29 3.45 -1.68
C LEU A 79 0.29 4.85 -1.89
N ALA A 80 -0.08 5.54 -2.97
CA ALA A 80 0.34 6.92 -3.25
C ALA A 80 -0.04 7.92 -2.13
N LYS A 81 -1.06 7.61 -1.32
CA LYS A 81 -1.45 8.41 -0.14
C LYS A 81 -0.47 8.32 1.02
N ARG A 82 0.40 7.33 1.02
CA ARG A 82 1.29 6.97 2.14
C ARG A 82 2.76 6.91 1.74
N LEU A 83 3.02 6.61 0.48
CA LEU A 83 4.34 6.46 -0.11
C LEU A 83 4.42 7.29 -1.38
N ARG A 84 5.61 7.82 -1.64
CA ARG A 84 5.95 8.38 -2.95
C ARG A 84 6.67 7.29 -3.74
N PHE A 85 5.95 6.66 -4.65
CA PHE A 85 6.50 5.70 -5.58
C PHE A 85 5.77 5.82 -6.92
N GLU A 86 6.48 5.54 -8.02
CA GLU A 86 5.99 5.78 -9.37
C GLU A 86 6.51 4.71 -10.31
N TRP A 87 5.62 4.20 -11.17
CA TRP A 87 5.98 3.44 -12.36
C TRP A 87 6.50 4.43 -13.42
N ALA A 88 7.57 4.07 -14.11
CA ALA A 88 8.12 4.88 -15.17
C ALA A 88 8.59 4.02 -16.33
N ALA A 89 8.50 4.56 -17.54
CA ALA A 89 9.18 4.02 -18.70
C ALA A 89 10.68 4.28 -18.54
N SER A 90 11.50 3.25 -18.74
CA SER A 90 12.94 3.44 -18.84
C SER A 90 13.27 4.02 -20.22
N GLU A 91 14.01 5.12 -20.28
CA GLU A 91 14.43 5.71 -21.56
C GLU A 91 15.50 4.87 -22.26
N ALA A 92 16.31 4.13 -21.48
CA ALA A 92 17.42 3.33 -21.98
C ALA A 92 17.00 1.88 -22.32
N THR A 93 15.86 1.41 -21.80
CA THR A 93 15.42 0.03 -21.94
C THR A 93 13.92 -0.03 -22.17
N ASP A 94 13.43 -0.94 -23.02
CA ASP A 94 11.99 -1.08 -23.32
C ASP A 94 11.22 -1.82 -22.20
N TYR A 95 11.47 -1.43 -20.94
CA TYR A 95 10.85 -2.01 -19.76
C TYR A 95 10.39 -0.92 -18.78
N LEU A 96 9.39 -1.27 -17.96
CA LEU A 96 8.95 -0.45 -16.85
C LEU A 96 9.88 -0.61 -15.64
N VAL A 97 10.16 0.51 -14.97
CA VAL A 97 10.87 0.57 -13.68
C VAL A 97 9.96 1.15 -12.61
N ILE A 98 10.27 0.87 -11.35
CA ILE A 98 9.59 1.52 -10.21
C ILE A 98 10.58 2.39 -9.47
N TYR A 99 10.28 3.68 -9.39
CA TYR A 99 10.96 4.61 -8.50
C TYR A 99 10.27 4.61 -7.14
N VAL A 100 11.05 4.47 -6.08
CA VAL A 100 10.58 4.61 -4.70
C VAL A 100 11.39 5.72 -4.03
N GLN A 101 10.73 6.76 -3.57
CA GLN A 101 11.41 7.81 -2.81
C GLN A 101 11.70 7.31 -1.40
N LYS A 102 12.94 6.87 -1.17
CA LYS A 102 13.49 6.63 0.15
C LYS A 102 14.16 7.92 0.64
N ARG A 103 14.17 8.15 1.96
CA ARG A 103 14.96 9.24 2.56
C ARG A 103 16.31 8.65 2.98
N PRO A 104 17.48 9.17 2.54
CA PRO A 104 17.67 10.43 1.79
C PRO A 104 17.54 10.34 0.26
N ASN A 105 17.69 9.15 -0.34
CA ASN A 105 17.81 9.01 -1.80
C ASN A 105 16.67 8.19 -2.42
N ALA A 106 16.24 8.55 -3.63
CA ALA A 106 15.33 7.73 -4.42
C ALA A 106 16.03 6.44 -4.89
N VAL A 107 15.28 5.34 -4.91
CA VAL A 107 15.74 4.04 -5.40
C VAL A 107 14.97 3.70 -6.66
N SER A 108 15.68 3.44 -7.76
CA SER A 108 15.10 2.86 -8.96
C SER A 108 15.21 1.34 -8.91
N ILE A 109 14.09 0.66 -9.13
CA ILE A 109 14.02 -0.80 -9.13
C ILE A 109 13.79 -1.26 -10.56
N ALA A 110 14.85 -1.77 -11.16
CA ALA A 110 14.84 -2.39 -12.48
C ALA A 110 14.26 -3.82 -12.44
N PRO A 111 13.86 -4.39 -13.60
CA PRO A 111 13.36 -5.76 -13.69
C PRO A 111 14.27 -6.81 -13.04
N SER A 112 15.59 -6.68 -13.18
CA SER A 112 16.58 -7.58 -12.56
C SER A 112 16.52 -7.59 -11.02
N ALA A 113 16.03 -6.49 -10.42
CA ALA A 113 15.89 -6.30 -8.99
C ALA A 113 14.43 -6.53 -8.50
N ALA A 114 13.54 -7.11 -9.30
CA ALA A 114 12.13 -7.29 -8.94
C ALA A 114 11.88 -8.02 -7.60
N LYS A 115 12.82 -8.88 -7.17
CA LYS A 115 12.72 -9.61 -5.90
C LYS A 115 12.78 -8.70 -4.67
N ILE A 116 13.47 -7.55 -4.74
CA ILE A 116 13.63 -6.66 -3.58
C ILE A 116 12.49 -5.66 -3.41
N LEU A 117 11.65 -5.47 -4.44
CA LEU A 117 10.57 -4.47 -4.45
C LEU A 117 9.63 -4.55 -3.25
N VAL A 118 9.13 -5.75 -2.94
CA VAL A 118 8.21 -5.95 -1.82
C VAL A 118 8.87 -5.58 -0.49
N ARG A 119 10.16 -5.88 -0.32
CA ARG A 119 10.92 -5.52 0.88
C ARG A 119 11.05 -4.00 0.98
N VAL A 120 11.50 -3.35 -0.10
CA VAL A 120 11.68 -1.87 -0.15
C VAL A 120 10.38 -1.14 0.16
N LEU A 121 9.26 -1.52 -0.48
CA LEU A 121 7.96 -0.87 -0.23
C LEU A 121 7.46 -1.09 1.21
N ARG A 122 7.77 -2.24 1.83
CA ARG A 122 7.41 -2.51 3.23
C ARG A 122 8.23 -1.63 4.19
N GLU A 123 9.54 -1.57 3.98
CA GLU A 123 10.44 -0.73 4.79
C GLU A 123 10.01 0.74 4.75
N GLU A 124 9.68 1.27 3.57
CA GLU A 124 9.23 2.66 3.46
C GLU A 124 7.86 2.89 4.10
N LEU A 125 6.94 1.92 4.04
CA LEU A 125 5.64 2.03 4.72
C LEU A 125 5.79 2.06 6.23
N GLU A 126 6.71 1.25 6.76
CA GLU A 126 7.02 1.19 8.17
C GLU A 126 7.70 2.49 8.62
N SER A 127 8.68 2.98 7.87
CA SER A 127 9.34 4.27 8.12
C SER A 127 8.36 5.45 8.11
N ALA A 128 7.47 5.51 7.10
CA ALA A 128 6.43 6.53 7.02
C ALA A 128 5.44 6.43 8.20
N TYR A 129 5.11 5.21 8.65
CA TYR A 129 4.26 4.99 9.80
C TYR A 129 4.92 5.44 11.11
N ILE A 130 6.18 5.07 11.34
CA ILE A 130 6.96 5.50 12.51
C ILE A 130 7.10 7.02 12.55
N THR A 131 7.40 7.65 11.41
CA THR A 131 7.51 9.11 11.31
C THR A 131 6.19 9.79 11.65
N LYS A 132 5.07 9.27 11.10
CA LYS A 132 3.73 9.78 11.42
C LYS A 132 3.43 9.63 12.91
N LEU A 133 3.73 8.48 13.50
CA LEU A 133 3.56 8.27 14.94
C LEU A 133 4.37 9.31 15.73
N ALA A 134 5.67 9.43 15.47
CA ALA A 134 6.55 10.36 16.19
C ALA A 134 6.10 11.82 16.08
N SER A 135 5.40 12.21 15.01
CA SER A 135 4.84 13.56 14.85
C SER A 135 3.57 13.85 15.66
N LEU A 136 2.95 12.85 16.30
CA LEU A 136 1.72 13.06 17.07
C LEU A 136 2.04 13.78 18.39
N PRO A 137 1.32 14.87 18.72
CA PRO A 137 1.68 15.81 19.80
C PRO A 137 1.63 15.21 21.22
N ASP A 138 0.90 14.10 21.41
CA ASP A 138 0.67 13.49 22.72
C ASP A 138 1.40 12.14 22.89
N GLN A 139 2.33 11.80 21.99
CA GLN A 139 3.14 10.59 22.13
C GLN A 139 3.95 10.66 23.44
N GLY A 140 3.67 9.74 24.36
CA GLY A 140 4.40 9.62 25.62
C GLY A 140 3.86 10.44 26.79
N LYS A 141 2.82 11.26 26.63
CA LYS A 141 2.19 11.92 27.80
C LYS A 141 1.60 10.91 28.77
N THR A 142 0.97 9.86 28.23
CA THR A 142 0.44 8.75 29.03
C THR A 142 1.54 8.01 29.79
N ILE A 143 2.74 7.83 29.20
CA ILE A 143 3.85 7.17 29.92
C ILE A 143 4.39 8.04 31.05
N GLY A 144 4.45 9.37 30.85
CA GLY A 144 4.82 10.31 31.90
C GLY A 144 3.87 10.24 33.10
N VAL A 145 2.55 10.26 32.86
CA VAL A 145 1.54 10.14 33.93
C VAL A 145 1.60 8.78 34.63
N ILE A 146 1.72 7.70 33.86
CA ILE A 146 1.79 6.35 34.41
C ILE A 146 3.05 6.18 35.27
N SER A 147 4.23 6.66 34.82
CA SER A 147 5.49 6.53 35.55
C SER A 147 5.52 7.23 36.92
N LEU A 148 4.61 8.19 37.16
CA LEU A 148 4.49 8.89 38.44
C LEU A 148 3.80 8.04 39.52
N HIS A 149 3.07 6.98 39.14
CA HIS A 149 2.31 6.17 40.08
C HIS A 149 3.09 4.90 40.49
N PRO A 150 3.40 4.68 41.78
CA PRO A 150 4.22 3.55 42.24
C PRO A 150 3.70 2.16 41.81
N ALA A 151 2.38 1.99 41.74
CA ALA A 151 1.74 0.71 41.36
C ALA A 151 1.80 0.39 39.85
N SER A 152 2.23 1.33 39.01
CA SER A 152 2.26 1.15 37.54
C SER A 152 3.60 0.58 37.02
N ASN A 153 4.60 0.49 37.88
CA ASN A 153 6.00 0.30 37.51
C ASN A 153 6.37 -1.08 36.96
N HIS A 154 5.47 -2.08 36.99
CA HIS A 154 5.85 -3.44 36.63
C HIS A 154 6.02 -3.70 35.12
N PHE A 155 5.48 -2.84 34.24
CA PHE A 155 5.56 -3.04 32.79
C PHE A 155 6.43 -2.01 32.04
N ILE A 156 6.90 -0.96 32.73
CA ILE A 156 7.41 0.26 32.09
C ILE A 156 8.94 0.33 32.08
N GLN A 157 9.63 -0.37 32.99
CA GLN A 157 11.08 -0.18 33.20
C GLN A 157 11.94 -0.45 31.95
N ALA A 158 11.44 -1.26 31.01
CA ALA A 158 12.13 -1.54 29.75
C ALA A 158 11.31 -1.17 28.49
N GLY A 159 10.05 -0.73 28.64
CA GLY A 159 9.17 -0.37 27.51
C GLY A 159 8.83 -1.50 26.52
N HIS A 160 9.34 -2.73 26.71
CA HIS A 160 9.23 -3.84 25.76
C HIS A 160 7.79 -4.34 25.52
N TYR A 161 6.85 -4.02 26.41
CA TYR A 161 5.45 -4.46 26.32
C TYR A 161 4.46 -3.31 26.10
N THR A 162 4.94 -2.08 25.96
CA THR A 162 4.08 -0.91 25.74
C THR A 162 3.73 -0.83 24.25
N ARG A 163 2.53 -1.28 23.88
CA ARG A 163 2.01 -1.08 22.52
C ARG A 163 1.22 0.23 22.46
N PHE A 164 1.57 1.11 21.53
CA PHE A 164 0.78 2.30 21.24
C PHE A 164 -0.51 1.87 20.54
N CYS A 165 -1.65 2.06 21.20
CA CYS A 165 -2.96 1.94 20.59
C CYS A 165 -3.38 3.31 20.07
N ASP A 166 -3.84 3.39 18.83
CA ASP A 166 -4.46 4.59 18.28
C ASP A 166 -5.65 4.99 19.20
N GLY A 167 -5.80 6.27 19.54
CA GLY A 167 -6.88 6.75 20.41
C GLY A 167 -8.26 6.37 19.87
N ASN A 168 -8.38 6.24 18.54
CA ASN A 168 -9.58 5.73 17.87
C ASN A 168 -9.93 4.29 18.29
N PHE A 169 -8.93 3.44 18.55
CA PHE A 169 -9.15 2.06 19.01
C PHE A 169 -9.70 2.06 20.44
N ILE A 170 -9.09 2.83 21.34
CA ILE A 170 -9.52 2.89 22.75
C ILE A 170 -10.92 3.50 22.85
N HIS A 171 -11.18 4.59 22.13
CA HIS A 171 -12.48 5.25 22.16
C HIS A 171 -13.58 4.37 21.54
N SER A 172 -13.30 3.73 20.39
CA SER A 172 -14.26 2.81 19.76
C SER A 172 -14.50 1.57 20.61
N ALA A 173 -13.48 1.04 21.31
CA ALA A 173 -13.64 -0.08 22.23
C ALA A 173 -14.48 0.29 23.46
N HIS A 174 -14.25 1.47 24.05
CA HIS A 174 -15.05 1.96 25.18
C HIS A 174 -16.51 2.20 24.79
N LEU A 175 -16.75 2.69 23.58
CA LEU A 175 -18.09 2.92 23.04
C LEU A 175 -18.74 1.66 22.46
N GLY A 176 -18.07 0.51 22.48
CA GLY A 176 -18.57 -0.75 21.90
C GLY A 176 -18.67 -0.77 20.37
N VAL A 177 -18.13 0.24 19.68
CA VAL A 177 -18.22 0.41 18.21
C VAL A 177 -16.99 -0.13 17.48
N LEU A 178 -16.11 -0.84 18.19
CA LEU A 178 -14.90 -1.39 17.60
C LEU A 178 -15.25 -2.45 16.55
N GLN A 179 -15.14 -2.08 15.28
CA GLN A 179 -15.32 -3.02 14.19
C GLN A 179 -14.15 -4.02 14.18
N LEU A 180 -14.44 -5.27 14.55
CA LEU A 180 -13.51 -6.38 14.40
C LEU A 180 -13.27 -6.60 12.89
N LYS A 181 -12.06 -6.28 12.42
CA LYS A 181 -11.65 -6.56 11.04
C LYS A 181 -11.64 -8.07 10.82
N GLY A 182 -12.68 -8.61 10.20
CA GLY A 182 -12.79 -10.04 9.86
C GLY A 182 -14.22 -10.59 9.86
N LEU A 183 -15.18 -9.91 10.50
CA LEU A 183 -16.60 -10.27 10.44
C LEU A 183 -17.33 -9.19 9.65
N ALA A 184 -17.73 -9.52 8.43
CA ALA A 184 -18.74 -8.75 7.74
C ALA A 184 -20.03 -8.84 8.57
N ASN A 185 -20.51 -7.68 9.03
CA ASN A 185 -21.86 -7.46 9.57
C ASN A 185 -22.23 -8.09 10.91
N LEU A 186 -21.46 -7.85 11.97
CA LEU A 186 -22.01 -7.92 13.32
C LEU A 186 -21.66 -6.63 14.07
N THR A 187 -22.57 -5.66 13.99
CA THR A 187 -22.67 -4.61 15.02
C THR A 187 -23.16 -5.30 16.29
N LEU A 188 -22.25 -5.53 17.23
CA LEU A 188 -22.62 -5.88 18.60
C LEU A 188 -23.26 -4.65 19.25
N ASN A 189 -24.57 -4.50 19.06
CA ASN A 189 -25.33 -3.70 20.00
C ASN A 189 -25.27 -4.41 21.34
N ALA A 190 -24.64 -3.77 22.31
CA ALA A 190 -24.65 -4.20 23.70
C ALA A 190 -26.11 -4.21 24.19
N GLY A 191 -26.72 -5.38 24.19
CA GLY A 191 -28.09 -5.60 24.65
C GLY A 191 -28.82 -6.63 23.80
N ASN A 192 -28.92 -7.85 24.33
CA ASN A 192 -29.67 -9.01 23.84
C ASN A 192 -28.97 -9.86 22.77
N VAL A 193 -28.26 -10.88 23.27
CA VAL A 193 -28.16 -12.18 22.59
C VAL A 193 -29.54 -12.84 22.70
N VAL A 194 -30.20 -13.03 21.57
CA VAL A 194 -31.22 -14.09 21.42
C VAL A 194 -30.67 -15.05 20.38
N MET A 195 -30.71 -16.35 20.72
CA MET A 195 -30.16 -17.46 19.95
C MET A 195 -30.67 -17.52 18.52
#